data_AF-A0A2E8E012-F1
#
_entry.id   AF-A0A2E8E012-F1
#
_cell.length_a   1.000
_cell.length_b   1.000
_cell.length_c   1.000
_cell.angle_alpha   90.00
_cell.angle_beta   90.00
_cell.angle_gamma   90.00
#
_symmetry.space_group_name_H-M   'P 1'
#
loop_
_entity.id
_entity.type
_entity.pdbx_description
1 polymer ?
#
loop_
_entity_poly.entity_id
_entity_poly.type
_entity_poly.pdbx_seq_one_letter_code
_entity_poly.pdbx_strand_id
1 'polypeptide(L)'
;MSDEINHDEIKKEMEPVIQELEKQGVTFNSREEEFVGLGDVVETTLQTFGITEERFKQWFNLQECNCSKRKKWLNNLFSWRKK
;
A
#
# COMPACT_ATOMS: atom_id res chain seq x y z
N MET A 1 14.10 -15.93 16.89
CA MET A 1 14.47 -16.27 15.51
C MET A 1 13.77 -15.24 14.65
N SER A 2 14.51 -14.21 14.25
CA SER A 2 13.96 -13.08 13.51
C SER A 2 13.91 -13.52 12.06
N ASP A 3 12.72 -13.60 11.47
CA ASP A 3 12.58 -13.83 10.03
C ASP A 3 13.21 -12.65 9.31
N GLU A 4 14.48 -12.81 8.90
CA GLU A 4 15.11 -11.93 7.94
C GLU A 4 14.28 -12.03 6.66
N ILE A 5 13.57 -10.95 6.35
CA ILE A 5 12.83 -10.78 5.11
C ILE A 5 13.83 -10.99 3.97
N ASN A 6 13.78 -12.14 3.31
CA ASN A 6 14.58 -12.40 2.13
C ASN A 6 13.96 -11.65 0.95
N HIS A 7 14.48 -10.45 0.70
CA HIS A 7 13.97 -9.54 -0.32
C HIS A 7 13.91 -10.16 -1.72
N ASP A 8 14.73 -11.17 -2.02
CA ASP A 8 14.77 -11.82 -3.33
C ASP A 8 13.71 -12.93 -3.47
N GLU A 9 13.35 -13.61 -2.39
CA GLU A 9 12.22 -14.55 -2.38
C GLU A 9 10.89 -13.82 -2.53
N ILE A 10 10.72 -12.71 -1.83
CA ILE A 10 9.51 -11.88 -1.93
C ILE A 10 9.35 -11.31 -3.35
N LYS A 11 10.44 -10.89 -3.99
CA LYS A 11 10.37 -10.45 -5.40
C LYS A 11 9.93 -11.57 -6.32
N LYS A 12 10.48 -12.78 -6.17
CA LYS A 12 10.09 -13.95 -6.97
C LYS A 12 8.62 -14.33 -6.78
N GLU A 13 8.11 -14.25 -5.56
CA GLU A 13 6.71 -14.55 -5.26
C GLU A 13 5.75 -13.47 -5.78
N MET A 14 6.19 -12.21 -5.80
CA MET A 14 5.38 -11.08 -6.25
C MET A 14 5.39 -10.86 -7.76
N GLU A 15 6.42 -11.32 -8.48
CA GLU A 15 6.53 -11.22 -9.94
C GLU A 15 5.29 -11.73 -10.71
N PRO A 16 4.73 -12.93 -10.45
CA PRO A 16 3.52 -13.39 -11.14
C PRO A 16 2.28 -12.55 -10.81
N VAL A 17 2.22 -11.98 -9.59
CA VAL A 17 1.13 -11.09 -9.19
C VAL A 17 1.23 -9.78 -9.97
N ILE A 18 2.43 -9.21 -10.08
CA ILE A 18 2.69 -8.00 -10.87
C ILE A 18 2.30 -8.23 -12.34
N GLN A 19 2.72 -9.34 -12.94
CA GLN A 19 2.39 -9.68 -14.33
C GLN A 19 0.89 -9.84 -14.57
N GLU A 20 0.15 -10.40 -13.61
CA GLU A 20 -1.31 -10.51 -13.73
C GLU A 20 -1.97 -9.13 -13.62
N LEU A 21 -1.50 -8.29 -12.72
CA LEU A 21 -1.99 -6.92 -12.59
C LEU A 21 -1.73 -6.10 -13.86
N GLU A 22 -0.55 -6.24 -14.46
CA GLU A 22 -0.21 -5.63 -15.76
C GLU A 22 -1.17 -6.08 -16.88
N LYS A 23 -1.52 -7.37 -16.95
CA LYS A 23 -2.52 -7.89 -17.90
C LYS A 23 -3.92 -7.33 -17.67
N GLN A 24 -4.26 -6.99 -16.43
CA GLN A 24 -5.51 -6.31 -16.07
C GLN A 24 -5.46 -4.80 -16.35
N GLY A 25 -4.38 -4.29 -16.96
CA GLY A 25 -4.23 -2.89 -17.37
C GLY A 25 -3.67 -1.97 -16.28
N VAL A 26 -3.09 -2.54 -15.22
CA VAL A 26 -2.46 -1.77 -14.15
C VAL A 26 -1.01 -1.45 -14.54
N THR A 27 -0.61 -0.19 -14.44
CA THR A 27 0.76 0.25 -14.76
C THR A 27 1.41 0.97 -13.58
N PHE A 28 2.73 0.80 -13.41
CA PHE A 28 3.56 1.59 -12.49
C PHE A 28 3.63 3.06 -12.94
N ASN A 29 3.41 4.00 -12.03
CA ASN A 29 3.57 5.42 -12.35
C ASN A 29 4.99 5.91 -12.08
N SER A 30 5.49 6.74 -12.98
CA SER A 30 6.87 7.24 -12.97
C SER A 30 7.03 8.63 -12.33
N ARG A 31 5.96 9.26 -11.83
CA ARG A 31 5.99 10.59 -11.22
C ARG A 31 5.05 10.69 -10.01
N GLU A 32 5.60 10.90 -8.81
CA GLU A 32 4.84 10.95 -7.55
C GLU A 32 3.83 12.11 -7.46
N GLU A 33 4.01 13.18 -8.24
CA GLU A 33 3.21 14.41 -8.13
C GLU A 33 1.89 14.36 -8.93
N GLU A 34 1.81 13.54 -9.98
CA GLU A 34 0.65 13.45 -10.88
C GLU A 34 -0.35 12.33 -10.50
N PHE A 35 -0.01 11.47 -9.54
CA PHE A 35 -0.76 10.24 -9.29
C PHE A 35 -1.10 10.04 -7.80
N VAL A 36 -2.28 9.46 -7.52
CA VAL A 36 -2.73 9.00 -6.18
C VAL A 36 -2.43 7.52 -6.07
N GLY A 37 -1.75 7.08 -5.00
CA GLY A 37 -1.46 5.66 -4.79
C GLY A 37 -2.60 4.89 -4.11
N LEU A 38 -2.58 3.56 -4.18
CA LEU A 38 -3.55 2.71 -3.48
C LEU A 38 -3.56 2.94 -1.97
N GLY A 39 -2.40 3.23 -1.37
CA GLY A 39 -2.32 3.59 0.04
C GLY A 39 -3.08 4.87 0.35
N ASP A 40 -2.97 5.89 -0.49
CA ASP A 40 -3.73 7.14 -0.37
C ASP A 40 -5.25 6.91 -0.50
N VAL A 41 -5.67 6.09 -1.48
CA VAL A 41 -7.10 5.75 -1.69
C VAL A 41 -7.66 4.99 -0.49
N VAL A 42 -6.91 3.99 0.00
CA VAL A 42 -7.32 3.18 1.15
C VAL A 42 -7.40 4.04 2.41
N GLU A 43 -6.40 4.90 2.66
CA GLU A 43 -6.42 5.83 3.79
C GLU A 43 -7.62 6.77 3.73
N THR A 44 -7.85 7.41 2.58
CA THR A 44 -8.98 8.34 2.38
C THR A 44 -10.33 7.64 2.59
N THR A 45 -10.45 6.40 2.10
CA THR A 45 -11.66 5.59 2.27
C THR A 45 -11.89 5.29 3.75
N LEU A 46 -10.87 4.79 4.46
CA LEU A 46 -10.93 4.51 5.89
C LEU A 46 -11.33 5.76 6.70
N GLN A 47 -10.72 6.91 6.41
CA GLN A 47 -11.05 8.19 7.03
C GLN A 47 -12.50 8.61 6.76
N THR A 48 -13.04 8.37 5.57
CA THR A 48 -14.46 8.64 5.24
C THR A 48 -15.41 7.84 6.13
N PHE A 49 -15.04 6.62 6.50
CA PHE A 49 -15.78 5.79 7.47
C PHE A 49 -15.42 6.10 8.93
N GLY A 50 -14.67 7.17 9.18
CA GLY A 50 -14.25 7.59 10.51
C GLY A 50 -13.19 6.70 11.14
N ILE A 51 -12.48 5.89 10.35
CA ILE A 51 -11.36 5.05 10.78
C ILE A 51 -10.08 5.85 10.57
N THR A 52 -9.66 6.58 11.60
CA THR A 52 -8.36 7.26 11.63
C THR A 52 -7.27 6.33 12.13
N GLU A 53 -6.01 6.74 11.98
CA GLU A 53 -4.88 6.01 12.57
C GLU A 53 -5.06 5.83 14.09
N GLU A 54 -5.50 6.86 14.81
CA GLU A 54 -5.75 6.80 16.26
C GLU A 54 -6.83 5.79 16.61
N ARG A 55 -7.94 5.79 15.84
CA ARG A 55 -9.02 4.83 16.07
C ARG A 55 -8.59 3.41 15.75
N PHE A 56 -7.82 3.22 14.68
CA PHE A 56 -7.24 1.93 14.34
C PHE A 56 -6.32 1.43 15.47
N LYS A 57 -5.44 2.29 15.99
CA LYS A 57 -4.59 1.98 17.14
C LYS A 57 -5.40 1.60 18.37
N GLN A 58 -6.46 2.34 18.69
CA GLN A 58 -7.34 2.06 19.82
C GLN A 58 -8.09 0.72 19.68
N TRP A 59 -8.66 0.43 18.51
CA TRP A 59 -9.42 -0.81 18.27
C TRP A 59 -8.56 -2.06 18.40
N PHE A 60 -7.33 -1.99 17.91
CA PHE A 60 -6.41 -3.12 17.94
C PHE A 60 -5.43 -3.08 19.12
N ASN A 61 -5.60 -2.13 20.05
CA ASN A 61 -4.73 -1.90 21.20
C ASN A 61 -3.23 -1.82 20.83
N LEU A 62 -2.92 -1.08 19.75
CA LEU A 62 -1.58 -0.92 19.21
C LEU A 62 -0.97 0.40 19.68
N GLN A 63 0.30 0.38 20.08
CA GLN A 63 1.10 1.59 20.29
C GLN A 63 1.46 2.26 18.94
N GLU A 64 1.67 1.46 17.90
CA GLU A 64 2.01 1.89 16.54
C GLU A 64 1.39 0.93 15.51
N CYS A 65 0.83 1.47 14.42
CA CYS A 65 0.22 0.67 13.35
C CYS A 65 1.11 0.53 12.10
N ASN A 66 2.28 1.19 12.06
CA ASN A 66 3.11 1.34 10.86
C ASN A 66 2.33 1.87 9.65
N CYS A 67 1.29 2.70 9.88
CA CYS A 67 0.36 3.12 8.86
C CYS A 67 1.07 3.86 7.70
N SER A 68 2.07 4.70 8.00
CA SER A 68 2.89 5.36 6.96
C SER A 68 3.69 4.36 6.11
N LYS A 69 4.26 3.31 6.71
CA LYS A 69 5.01 2.28 5.98
C LYS A 69 4.07 1.44 5.11
N ARG A 70 2.90 1.05 5.64
CA ARG A 70 1.86 0.31 4.91
C ARG A 70 1.31 1.13 3.75
N LYS A 71 1.03 2.43 3.98
CA LYS A 71 0.60 3.38 2.96
C LYS A 71 1.63 3.49 1.85
N LYS A 72 2.91 3.71 2.19
CA LYS A 72 4.00 3.80 1.21
C LYS A 72 4.14 2.50 0.40
N TRP A 73 4.04 1.35 1.05
CA TRP A 73 4.06 0.06 0.37
C TRP A 73 2.89 -0.09 -0.61
N LEU A 74 1.67 0.26 -0.21
CA LEU A 74 0.49 0.22 -1.08
C LEU A 74 0.59 1.22 -2.24
N ASN A 75 1.11 2.42 -2.00
CA ASN A 75 1.34 3.42 -3.05
C ASN A 75 2.33 2.94 -4.13
N ASN A 76 3.26 2.06 -3.78
CA ASN A 76 4.18 1.46 -4.72
C ASN A 76 3.55 0.34 -5.56
N LEU A 77 2.37 -0.17 -5.21
CA LEU A 77 1.71 -1.25 -5.96
C LEU A 77 0.81 -0.73 -7.07
N PHE A 78 0.06 0.33 -6.80
CA PHE A 78 -0.88 0.91 -7.76
C PHE A 78 -0.98 2.40 -7.54
N SER A 79 -1.14 3.14 -8.62
CA SER A 79 -1.48 4.56 -8.55
C SER A 79 -2.31 4.99 -9.78
N TRP A 80 -3.13 6.03 -9.63
CA TRP A 80 -4.02 6.56 -10.68
C TRP A 80 -3.77 8.04 -10.89
N ARG A 81 -3.96 8.53 -12.11
CA ARG A 81 -3.78 9.95 -12.42
C ARG A 81 -4.77 10.79 -11.62
N LYS A 82 -4.31 11.85 -10.95
CA LYS A 82 -5.20 12.83 -10.32
C LYS A 82 -6.10 13.44 -11.40
N LYS A 83 -7.40 13.47 -11.14
CA LYS A 83 -8.39 14.15 -12.00
C LYS A 83 -8.19 15.65 -11.98
#